data_AF-A0A822HXY6-F1
#
_entry.id   AF-A0A822HXY6-F1
#
_cell.length_a   1.000
_cell.length_b   1.000
_cell.length_c   1.000
_cell.angle_alpha   90.00
_cell.angle_beta   90.00
_cell.angle_gamma   90.00
#
_symmetry.space_group_name_H-M   'P 1'
#
loop_
_entity.id
_entity.type
_entity.pdbx_description
1 polymer ?
#
loop_
_entity_poly.entity_id
_entity_poly.type
_entity_poly.pdbx_seq_one_letter_code
_entity_poly.pdbx_strand_id
1 'polypeptide(L)'
;YPVDEPFLTNVHDEIIYQVKRLQYHPSIVLWAGNNENEAAVAQNWYGVPEEKMNKTKDDYRKLYVGTVMNAVKQVDKGNNRPFVTSSPSNGLETIIENYIAKDPQDPLY
;
A
#
# COMPACT_ATOMS: atom_id res chain seq x y z
N TYR A 1 1.49 0.32 -11.14
CA TYR A 1 0.56 -0.76 -11.54
C TYR A 1 -0.70 -0.15 -12.16
N PRO A 2 -1.43 -0.88 -13.01
CA PRO A 2 -2.74 -0.46 -13.50
C PRO A 2 -3.77 -0.36 -12.37
N VAL A 3 -4.87 0.36 -12.62
CA VAL A 3 -5.97 0.54 -11.66
C VAL A 3 -7.36 0.48 -12.31
N ASP A 4 -7.45 -0.13 -13.48
CA ASP A 4 -8.71 -0.49 -14.11
C ASP A 4 -9.45 -1.55 -13.28
N GLU A 5 -10.78 -1.56 -13.37
CA GLU A 5 -11.61 -2.41 -12.53
C GLU A 5 -11.33 -3.92 -12.67
N PRO A 6 -11.08 -4.48 -13.88
CA PRO A 6 -10.66 -5.87 -14.00
C PRO A 6 -9.38 -6.18 -13.21
N PHE A 7 -8.36 -5.31 -13.31
CA PHE A 7 -7.12 -5.48 -12.55
C PHE A 7 -7.35 -5.39 -11.04
N LEU A 8 -8.08 -4.38 -10.57
CA LEU A 8 -8.34 -4.18 -9.13
C LEU A 8 -9.17 -5.30 -8.53
N THR A 9 -10.15 -5.84 -9.28
CA THR A 9 -10.94 -7.00 -8.84
C THR A 9 -10.05 -8.22 -8.67
N ASN A 10 -9.16 -8.47 -9.63
CA ASN A 10 -8.22 -9.59 -9.55
C ASN A 10 -7.27 -9.46 -8.34
N VAL A 11 -6.70 -8.27 -8.12
CA VAL A 11 -5.86 -7.99 -6.94
C VAL A 11 -6.66 -8.17 -5.65
N HIS A 12 -7.89 -7.64 -5.57
CA HIS A 12 -8.74 -7.81 -4.40
C HIS A 12 -8.92 -9.29 -4.05
N ASP A 13 -9.29 -10.11 -5.03
CA ASP A 13 -9.55 -11.55 -4.82
C ASP A 13 -8.27 -12.31 -4.43
N GLU A 14 -7.12 -11.95 -5.01
CA GLU A 14 -5.82 -12.46 -4.58
C GLU A 14 -5.56 -12.17 -3.11
N ILE A 15 -5.72 -10.91 -2.68
CA ILE A 15 -5.46 -10.50 -1.29
C ILE A 15 -6.42 -11.20 -0.33
N ILE A 16 -7.72 -11.26 -0.65
CA ILE A 16 -8.70 -11.99 0.17
C ILE A 16 -8.28 -13.46 0.33
N TYR A 17 -7.89 -14.11 -0.76
CA TYR A 17 -7.46 -15.51 -0.74
C TYR A 17 -6.19 -15.71 0.11
N GLN A 18 -5.14 -14.92 -0.15
CA GLN A 18 -3.85 -15.08 0.51
C GLN A 18 -3.92 -14.77 2.00
N VAL A 19 -4.60 -13.68 2.38
CA VAL A 19 -4.73 -13.31 3.80
C VAL A 19 -5.53 -14.37 4.55
N LYS A 20 -6.62 -14.91 3.97
CA LYS A 20 -7.38 -16.01 4.59
C LYS A 20 -6.52 -17.24 4.85
N ARG A 21 -5.64 -17.58 3.89
CA ARG A 21 -4.73 -18.72 3.96
C ARG A 21 -3.64 -18.53 5.02
N LEU A 22 -3.15 -17.31 5.20
CA LEU A 22 -1.94 -17.02 5.97
C LEU A 22 -2.19 -16.43 7.36
N GLN A 23 -3.33 -15.80 7.62
CA GLN A 23 -3.59 -15.05 8.87
C GLN A 23 -3.51 -15.87 10.17
N TYR A 24 -3.59 -17.21 10.10
CA TYR A 24 -3.48 -18.06 11.29
C TYR A 24 -2.04 -18.39 11.67
N HIS A 25 -1.05 -17.92 10.92
CA HIS A 25 0.36 -18.12 11.24
C HIS A 25 0.87 -17.02 12.20
N PRO A 26 1.28 -17.37 13.44
CA PRO A 26 1.75 -16.39 14.42
C PRO A 26 3.10 -15.77 14.05
N SER A 27 3.85 -16.39 13.12
CA SER A 27 5.10 -15.83 12.58
C SER A 27 4.89 -14.57 11.74
N ILE A 28 3.67 -14.31 11.28
CA ILE A 28 3.33 -13.09 10.55
C ILE A 28 2.98 -12.02 11.57
N VAL A 29 3.77 -10.94 11.61
CA VAL A 29 3.63 -9.86 12.59
C VAL A 29 3.03 -8.58 12.01
N LEU A 30 3.11 -8.39 10.69
CA LEU A 30 2.51 -7.28 9.96
C LEU A 30 2.23 -7.66 8.51
N TRP A 31 1.45 -6.83 7.82
CA TRP A 31 1.25 -6.88 6.38
C TRP A 31 1.83 -5.64 5.73
N ALA A 32 2.64 -5.81 4.67
CA ALA A 32 3.16 -4.71 3.87
C ALA A 32 2.51 -4.73 2.47
N GLY A 33 1.98 -3.60 2.03
CA GLY A 33 1.23 -3.50 0.77
C GLY A 33 2.11 -3.62 -0.48
N ASN A 34 3.36 -3.18 -0.40
CA ASN A 34 4.34 -3.28 -1.48
C ASN A 34 5.78 -3.08 -0.97
N ASN A 35 6.73 -3.26 -1.88
CA ASN A 35 8.13 -2.87 -1.74
C ASN A 35 8.38 -1.57 -2.52
N GLU A 36 8.94 -0.55 -1.86
CA GLU A 36 9.52 0.70 -2.39
C GLU A 36 8.61 1.61 -3.23
N ASN A 37 7.37 1.24 -3.50
CA ASN A 37 6.55 2.02 -4.43
C ASN A 37 6.13 3.37 -3.86
N GLU A 38 6.08 3.55 -2.54
CA GLU A 38 5.86 4.88 -1.95
C GLU A 38 7.02 5.81 -2.31
N ALA A 39 8.26 5.38 -2.06
CA ALA A 39 9.47 6.13 -2.42
C ALA A 39 9.56 6.37 -3.93
N ALA A 40 9.25 5.36 -4.75
CA ALA A 40 9.26 5.49 -6.19
C ALA A 40 8.30 6.57 -6.72
N VAL A 41 7.13 6.70 -6.10
CA VAL A 41 6.14 7.73 -6.44
C VAL A 41 6.51 9.09 -5.85
N ALA A 42 6.98 9.14 -4.59
CA ALA A 42 7.36 10.38 -3.92
C ALA A 42 8.56 11.07 -4.60
N GLN A 43 9.58 10.28 -4.97
CA GLN A 43 10.84 10.75 -5.55
C GLN A 43 10.87 10.64 -7.09
N ASN A 44 9.74 10.26 -7.71
CA ASN A 44 9.58 10.15 -9.16
C ASN A 44 10.68 9.32 -9.87
N TRP A 45 10.99 8.12 -9.36
CA TRP A 45 12.06 7.26 -9.88
C TRP A 45 11.93 6.95 -11.39
N TYR A 46 10.72 6.96 -11.91
CA TYR A 46 10.42 6.61 -13.29
C TYR A 46 10.32 7.82 -14.24
N GLY A 47 10.62 9.04 -13.76
CA GLY A 47 10.59 10.25 -14.60
C GLY A 47 9.20 10.54 -15.18
N VAL A 48 8.15 10.30 -14.40
CA VAL A 48 6.76 10.60 -14.80
C VAL A 48 6.62 12.11 -15.02
N PRO A 49 6.03 12.54 -16.14
CA PRO A 49 5.77 13.95 -16.40
C PRO A 49 4.93 14.60 -15.30
N GLU A 50 5.24 15.86 -14.96
CA GLU A 50 4.62 16.58 -13.85
C GLU A 50 3.08 16.58 -13.94
N GLU A 51 2.53 16.73 -15.15
CA GLU A 51 1.08 16.75 -15.39
C GLU A 51 0.40 15.40 -15.10
N LYS A 52 1.17 14.30 -15.02
CA LYS A 52 0.68 12.95 -14.68
C LYS A 52 0.95 12.56 -13.24
N MET A 53 1.77 13.31 -12.49
CA MET A 53 2.17 12.95 -11.13
C MET A 53 0.98 12.82 -10.17
N ASN A 54 0.00 13.71 -10.27
CA ASN A 54 -1.21 13.63 -9.44
C ASN A 54 -1.98 12.33 -9.72
N LYS A 55 -2.15 11.98 -11.00
CA LYS A 55 -2.77 10.72 -11.40
C LYS A 55 -1.99 9.52 -10.86
N THR A 56 -0.66 9.53 -10.95
CA THR A 56 0.18 8.43 -10.44
C THR A 56 0.02 8.26 -8.93
N LYS A 57 -0.05 9.37 -8.17
CA LYS A 57 -0.30 9.34 -6.71
C LYS A 57 -1.70 8.80 -6.40
N ASP A 58 -2.71 9.18 -7.17
CA ASP A 58 -4.08 8.70 -6.98
C ASP A 58 -4.22 7.22 -7.35
N ASP A 59 -3.58 6.78 -8.43
CA ASP A 59 -3.54 5.37 -8.84
C ASP A 59 -2.83 4.53 -7.75
N TYR A 60 -1.73 5.02 -7.15
CA TYR A 60 -1.08 4.38 -6.01
C TYR A 60 -2.04 4.19 -4.82
N ARG A 61 -2.76 5.25 -4.43
CA ARG A 61 -3.73 5.20 -3.33
C ARG A 61 -4.89 4.26 -3.64
N LYS A 62 -5.43 4.32 -4.87
CA LYS A 62 -6.53 3.46 -5.30
C LYS A 62 -6.16 1.99 -5.12
N LEU A 63 -4.97 1.59 -5.56
CA LEU A 63 -4.49 0.22 -5.42
C LEU A 63 -4.17 -0.16 -3.96
N TYR A 64 -3.23 0.54 -3.31
CA TYR A 64 -2.69 0.05 -2.04
C TYR A 64 -3.55 0.36 -0.83
N VAL A 65 -4.24 1.51 -0.84
CA VAL A 65 -5.12 1.92 0.26
C VAL A 65 -6.54 1.47 -0.02
N GLY A 66 -7.06 1.82 -1.20
CA GLY A 66 -8.44 1.55 -1.60
C GLY A 66 -8.75 0.06 -1.78
N THR A 67 -7.78 -0.72 -2.28
CA THR A 67 -7.98 -2.15 -2.57
C THR A 67 -7.23 -3.05 -1.58
N VAL A 68 -5.89 -3.00 -1.55
CA VAL A 68 -5.07 -3.96 -0.78
C VAL A 68 -5.30 -3.83 0.72
N MET A 69 -5.11 -2.63 1.29
CA MET A 69 -5.30 -2.41 2.73
C MET A 69 -6.73 -2.74 3.16
N ASN A 70 -7.72 -2.32 2.40
CA ASN A 70 -9.13 -2.59 2.70
C ASN A 70 -9.43 -4.09 2.69
N ALA A 71 -8.92 -4.86 1.71
CA ALA A 71 -9.08 -6.30 1.65
C ALA A 71 -8.39 -7.02 2.82
N VAL A 72 -7.15 -6.64 3.17
CA VAL A 72 -6.46 -7.18 4.35
C VAL A 72 -7.27 -6.89 5.62
N LYS A 73 -7.66 -5.63 5.81
CA LYS A 73 -8.50 -5.20 6.96
C LYS A 73 -9.88 -5.83 6.93
N GLN A 74 -10.38 -6.34 5.81
CA GLN A 74 -11.64 -7.07 5.78
C GLN A 74 -11.50 -8.46 6.39
N VAL A 75 -10.38 -9.13 6.11
CA VAL A 75 -10.12 -10.52 6.48
C VAL A 75 -9.47 -10.64 7.87
N ASP A 76 -8.40 -9.89 8.12
CA ASP A 76 -7.54 -10.05 9.32
C ASP A 76 -7.98 -9.19 10.51
N LYS A 77 -9.28 -8.84 10.61
CA LYS A 77 -9.82 -7.95 11.66
C LYS A 77 -9.56 -8.45 13.08
N GLY A 78 -9.52 -9.77 13.27
CA GLY A 78 -9.44 -10.40 14.59
C GLY A 78 -8.03 -10.47 15.18
N ASN A 79 -6.98 -10.34 14.38
CA ASN A 79 -5.60 -10.57 14.83
C ASN A 79 -4.83 -9.28 15.16
N ASN A 80 -5.45 -8.11 14.98
CA ASN A 80 -4.88 -6.79 15.28
C ASN A 80 -3.47 -6.53 14.72
N ARG A 81 -3.13 -7.17 13.59
CA ARG A 81 -1.83 -6.97 12.94
C ARG A 81 -1.76 -5.60 12.26
N PRO A 82 -0.66 -4.85 12.42
CA PRO A 82 -0.45 -3.63 11.65
C PRO A 82 -0.42 -3.90 10.15
N PHE A 83 -0.89 -2.91 9.38
CA PHE A 83 -0.69 -2.85 7.94
C PHE A 83 0.12 -1.59 7.62
N VAL A 84 1.21 -1.74 6.86
CA VAL A 84 2.00 -0.65 6.31
C VAL A 84 1.78 -0.58 4.80
N THR A 85 1.58 0.63 4.26
CA THR A 85 1.27 0.81 2.83
C THR A 85 2.44 0.46 1.92
N SER A 86 3.67 0.72 2.35
CA SER A 86 4.91 0.40 1.64
C SER A 86 6.02 0.05 2.63
N SER A 87 7.17 -0.36 2.10
CA SER A 87 8.42 -0.50 2.83
C SER A 87 9.56 -0.07 1.90
N PRO A 88 10.36 0.94 2.27
CA PRO A 88 10.25 1.79 3.46
C PRO A 88 8.98 2.67 3.47
N SER A 89 8.57 3.11 4.67
CA SER A 89 7.43 4.00 4.90
C SER A 89 7.53 4.62 6.30
N ASN A 90 7.09 5.87 6.47
CA ASN A 90 7.16 6.59 7.76
C ASN A 90 5.94 6.33 8.66
N GLY A 91 5.19 5.25 8.40
CA GLY A 91 4.07 4.81 9.23
C GLY A 91 2.99 5.88 9.39
N LEU A 92 2.87 6.46 10.59
CA LEU A 92 1.86 7.47 10.91
C LEU A 92 2.04 8.76 10.09
N GLU A 93 3.28 9.18 9.84
CA GLU A 93 3.53 10.39 9.04
C GLU A 93 3.05 10.18 7.61
N THR A 94 3.34 9.01 7.02
CA THR A 94 2.78 8.61 5.72
C THR A 94 1.26 8.72 5.71
N ILE A 95 0.55 8.34 6.79
CA ILE A 95 -0.91 8.46 6.87
C ILE A 95 -1.35 9.94 6.91
N ILE A 96 -0.66 10.78 7.69
CA ILE A 96 -0.93 12.22 7.80
C ILE A 96 -0.74 12.90 6.44
N GLU A 97 0.28 12.50 5.68
CA GLU A 97 0.57 12.97 4.33
C GLU A 97 -0.26 12.27 3.24
N ASN A 98 -1.40 11.69 3.61
CA ASN A 98 -2.32 11.02 2.69
C ASN A 98 -1.64 9.86 1.92
N TYR A 99 -1.01 8.97 2.68
CA TYR A 99 -0.41 7.69 2.27
C TYR A 99 0.77 7.75 1.30
N ILE A 100 1.32 8.95 1.06
CA ILE A 100 2.55 9.16 0.30
C ILE A 100 3.30 10.30 0.99
N ALA A 101 4.24 9.95 1.88
CA ALA A 101 5.07 10.94 2.55
C ALA A 101 5.91 11.73 1.54
N LYS A 102 6.28 12.98 1.88
CA LYS A 102 7.21 13.77 1.05
C LYS A 102 8.56 13.08 0.90
N ASP A 103 9.05 12.51 2.00
CA ASP A 103 10.24 11.67 2.02
C ASP A 103 9.95 10.38 2.82
N PRO A 104 9.52 9.30 2.16
CA PRO A 104 9.23 8.01 2.79
C PRO A 104 10.46 7.29 3.38
N GLN A 105 11.63 7.89 3.29
CA GLN A 105 12.90 7.37 3.79
C GLN A 105 13.52 8.29 4.85
N ASP A 106 12.79 9.30 5.31
CA ASP A 106 13.26 10.23 6.33
C ASP A 106 13.58 9.46 7.64
N PRO A 107 14.83 9.48 8.14
CA PRO A 107 15.23 8.75 9.32
C PRO A 107 14.67 9.32 10.64
N LEU A 108 13.96 10.46 10.60
CA LEU A 108 13.35 11.09 11.77
C LEU A 108 12.01 10.45 12.18
N TYR A 109 11.43 9.59 11.34
CA TYR A 109 10.12 8.97 11.53
C TYR A 109 10.17 7.44 11.53
#